data_AF-A0A9D2K0H9-F1
#
_entry.id   AF-A0A9D2K0H9-F1
#
_cell.length_a   1.000
_cell.length_b   1.000
_cell.length_c   1.000
_cell.angle_alpha   90.00
_cell.angle_beta   90.00
_cell.angle_gamma   90.00
#
_symmetry.space_group_name_H-M   'P 1'
#
loop_
_entity.id
_entity.type
_entity.pdbx_description
1 polymer ?
#
loop_
_entity_poly.entity_id
_entity_poly.type
_entity_poly.pdbx_seq_one_letter_code
_entity_poly.pdbx_strand_id
1 'polypeptide(L)'
;MRPWQRAEYLIRAKKCIDSMLYIRKYMSQLIFIGLGDRLHLMFLGFYIDCCIVLEDSFPGAKKQICQNSIIDKIFHERDKHYAHDDKSYKADSIADLDKLIDLLRKQLEEVKKVCKDALPSVLTLDYVPHDIEYFRYINNISVEMDQKIREEKKCDFLHKNTSEEECVDFPRLKIELTLMPCINIYERIQRLQDACIISNICTDENMWVKPVPDFVERLEYLREKQIIDCFDRPIEAHLPNGDILQYKKLLDLLQRLELCQN
;
A
#
# COMPACT_ATOMS: atom_id res chain seq x y z
N MET A 1 6.71 -16.32 14.77
CA MET A 1 5.69 -16.45 13.71
C MET A 1 6.32 -17.03 12.44
N ARG A 2 5.54 -17.48 11.44
CA ARG A 2 6.07 -17.84 10.11
C ARG A 2 6.53 -16.57 9.35
N PRO A 3 7.43 -16.67 8.35
CA PRO A 3 7.93 -15.50 7.63
C PRO A 3 6.84 -14.57 7.08
N TRP A 4 5.79 -15.13 6.46
CA TRP A 4 4.69 -14.35 5.91
C TRP A 4 3.77 -13.70 6.96
N GLN A 5 3.69 -14.26 8.16
CA GLN A 5 3.00 -13.61 9.29
C GLN A 5 3.78 -12.39 9.78
N ARG A 6 5.12 -12.44 9.80
CA ARG A 6 5.94 -11.24 10.06
C ARG A 6 5.83 -10.21 8.93
N ALA A 7 5.78 -10.67 7.68
CA ALA A 7 5.58 -9.80 6.53
C ALA A 7 4.25 -9.04 6.61
N GLU A 8 3.19 -9.63 7.14
CA GLU A 8 1.91 -8.96 7.39
C GLU A 8 2.07 -7.68 8.22
N TYR A 9 2.74 -7.77 9.37
CA TYR A 9 3.01 -6.61 10.23
C TYR A 9 3.90 -5.57 9.53
N LEU A 10 4.93 -6.01 8.80
CA LEU A 10 5.79 -5.09 8.06
C LEU A 10 5.01 -4.32 6.98
N ILE A 11 4.08 -4.98 6.29
CA ILE A 11 3.25 -4.37 5.25
C ILE A 11 2.16 -3.47 5.84
N ARG A 12 1.62 -3.80 7.02
CA ARG A 12 0.74 -2.88 7.75
C ARG A 12 1.46 -1.59 8.15
N ALA A 13 2.69 -1.68 8.68
CA ALA A 13 3.52 -0.50 8.96
C ALA A 13 3.79 0.31 7.68
N LYS A 14 4.10 -0.35 6.56
CA LYS A 14 4.23 0.30 5.25
C LYS A 14 2.96 1.06 4.84
N LYS A 15 1.77 0.48 5.07
CA LYS A 15 0.50 1.13 4.74
C LYS A 15 0.22 2.37 5.57
N CYS A 16 0.72 2.47 6.80
CA CYS A 16 0.68 3.74 7.54
C CYS A 16 1.43 4.85 6.78
N ILE A 17 2.58 4.54 6.17
CA ILE A 17 3.34 5.49 5.34
C ILE A 17 2.57 5.82 4.05
N ASP A 18 1.98 4.82 3.37
CA ASP A 18 1.12 5.04 2.20
C ASP A 18 -0.03 6.01 2.48
N SER A 19 -0.71 5.83 3.62
CA SER A 19 -1.77 6.71 4.08
C SER A 19 -1.26 8.12 4.37
N MET A 20 -0.11 8.26 5.02
CA MET A 20 0.51 9.57 5.27
C MET A 20 0.89 10.29 3.97
N LEU A 21 1.41 9.57 2.97
CA LEU A 21 1.69 10.12 1.64
C LEU A 21 0.41 10.64 0.98
N TYR A 22 -0.70 9.89 1.10
CA TYR A 22 -1.99 10.32 0.59
C TYR A 22 -2.50 11.58 1.31
N ILE A 23 -2.47 11.59 2.65
CA ILE A 23 -2.85 12.77 3.45
C ILE A 23 -2.01 13.98 3.05
N ARG A 24 -0.69 13.80 2.92
CA ARG A 24 0.24 14.86 2.54
C ARG A 24 -0.10 15.47 1.18
N LYS A 25 -0.49 14.64 0.21
CA LYS A 25 -0.88 15.06 -1.14
C LYS A 25 -2.20 15.84 -1.15
N TYR A 26 -3.16 15.45 -0.32
CA TYR A 26 -4.52 16.02 -0.29
C TYR A 26 -4.84 16.82 0.97
N MET A 27 -3.81 17.33 1.65
CA MET A 27 -3.93 17.90 2.99
C MET A 27 -4.94 19.07 3.06
N SER A 28 -4.98 19.92 2.03
CA SER A 28 -5.93 21.04 1.94
C SER A 28 -7.39 20.60 1.88
N GLN A 29 -7.67 19.41 1.35
CA GLN A 29 -9.01 18.85 1.22
C GLN A 29 -9.45 18.08 2.49
N LEU A 30 -8.50 17.70 3.33
CA LEU A 30 -8.72 16.91 4.55
C LEU A 30 -8.68 17.73 5.83
N ILE A 31 -8.55 19.06 5.73
CA ILE A 31 -8.30 19.96 6.87
C ILE A 31 -9.36 19.88 7.98
N PHE A 32 -10.60 19.51 7.64
CA PHE A 32 -11.73 19.44 8.58
C PHE A 32 -11.91 18.10 9.29
N ILE A 33 -11.08 17.09 9.01
CA ILE A 33 -11.26 15.71 9.53
C ILE A 33 -10.50 15.49 10.85
N GLY A 34 -9.82 16.51 11.38
CA GLY A 34 -8.98 16.35 12.58
C GLY A 34 -7.77 15.46 12.31
N LEU A 35 -6.92 15.86 11.35
CA LEU A 35 -5.77 15.06 10.91
C LEU A 35 -4.76 14.74 12.01
N GLY A 36 -4.68 15.54 13.09
CA GLY A 36 -3.73 15.31 14.18
C GLY A 36 -3.91 13.95 14.85
N ASP A 37 -5.11 13.64 15.31
CA ASP A 37 -5.40 12.37 15.98
C ASP A 37 -5.24 11.18 15.03
N ARG A 38 -5.62 11.37 13.76
CA ARG A 38 -5.49 10.34 12.73
C ARG A 38 -4.04 10.01 12.41
N LEU A 39 -3.21 11.03 12.24
CA LEU A 39 -1.77 10.86 12.06
C LEU A 39 -1.15 10.19 13.29
N HIS A 40 -1.53 10.61 14.50
CA HIS A 40 -1.08 9.99 15.74
C HIS A 40 -1.39 8.48 15.80
N LEU A 41 -2.61 8.07 15.45
CA LEU A 41 -2.97 6.65 15.38
C LEU A 41 -2.16 5.88 14.33
N MET A 42 -1.86 6.50 13.19
CA MET A 42 -1.00 5.90 12.17
C MET A 42 0.45 5.75 12.65
N PHE A 43 1.01 6.73 13.36
CA PHE A 43 2.34 6.61 13.98
C PHE A 43 2.38 5.49 15.02
N LEU A 44 1.35 5.41 15.87
CA LEU A 44 1.25 4.35 16.86
C LEU A 44 1.21 2.96 16.21
N GLY A 45 0.33 2.78 15.21
CA GLY A 45 0.24 1.54 14.45
C GLY A 45 1.56 1.15 13.80
N PHE A 46 2.25 2.12 13.18
CA PHE A 46 3.57 1.92 12.58
C PHE A 46 4.59 1.37 13.58
N TYR A 47 4.75 2.02 14.74
CA TYR A 47 5.75 1.61 15.74
C TYR A 47 5.41 0.28 16.39
N ILE A 48 4.12 0.03 16.69
CA ILE A 48 3.65 -1.26 17.21
C ILE A 48 3.99 -2.38 16.23
N ASP A 49 3.60 -2.24 14.96
CA ASP A 49 3.81 -3.27 13.95
C ASP A 49 5.31 -3.52 13.70
N CYS A 50 6.15 -2.47 13.68
CA CYS A 50 7.61 -2.61 13.59
C CYS A 50 8.18 -3.39 14.79
N CYS A 51 7.76 -3.06 16.01
CA CYS A 51 8.23 -3.74 17.21
C CYS A 51 7.81 -5.22 17.23
N ILE A 52 6.61 -5.56 16.77
CA ILE A 52 6.17 -6.96 16.66
C ILE A 52 7.12 -7.74 15.75
N VAL A 53 7.48 -7.18 14.58
CA VAL A 53 8.42 -7.83 13.66
C VAL A 53 9.80 -8.02 14.31
N LEU A 54 10.31 -7.00 14.99
CA LEU A 54 11.62 -7.04 15.66
C LEU A 54 11.67 -8.05 16.81
N GLU A 55 10.67 -8.04 17.69
CA GLU A 55 10.61 -8.91 18.87
C GLU A 55 10.41 -10.38 18.48
N ASP A 56 9.58 -10.66 17.47
CA ASP A 56 9.39 -12.04 16.96
C ASP A 56 10.61 -12.55 16.18
N SER A 57 11.34 -11.67 15.50
CA SER A 57 12.56 -12.05 14.76
C SER A 57 13.76 -12.29 15.68
N PHE A 58 13.79 -11.64 16.84
CA PHE A 58 14.92 -11.66 17.79
C PHE A 58 14.46 -11.89 19.23
N PRO A 59 13.84 -13.06 19.54
CA PRO A 59 13.28 -13.33 20.86
C PRO A 59 14.36 -13.26 21.95
N GLY A 60 14.16 -12.40 22.94
CA GLY A 60 15.09 -12.20 24.05
C GLY A 60 16.36 -11.40 23.72
N ALA A 61 16.55 -10.98 22.46
CA ALA A 61 17.75 -10.28 22.01
C ALA A 61 17.53 -8.76 21.78
N LYS A 62 16.50 -8.16 22.40
CA LYS A 62 16.20 -6.70 22.31
C LYS A 62 17.45 -5.83 22.53
N LYS A 63 18.24 -6.12 23.57
CA LYS A 63 19.46 -5.35 23.90
C LYS A 63 20.51 -5.36 22.77
N GLN A 64 20.60 -6.46 22.01
CA GLN A 64 21.55 -6.58 20.92
C GLN A 64 21.09 -5.78 19.70
N ILE A 65 19.82 -5.91 19.32
CA ILE A 65 19.29 -5.17 18.16
C ILE A 65 19.18 -3.67 18.42
N CYS A 66 18.96 -3.23 19.67
CA CYS A 66 18.98 -1.82 20.08
C CYS A 66 20.38 -1.18 20.02
N GLN A 67 21.45 -1.92 19.73
CA GLN A 67 22.73 -1.29 19.39
C GLN A 67 22.63 -0.45 18.10
N ASN A 68 21.65 -0.78 17.25
CA ASN A 68 21.27 0.05 16.12
C ASN A 68 20.38 1.20 16.61
N SER A 69 20.89 2.43 16.50
CA SER A 69 20.20 3.64 16.98
C SER A 69 18.86 3.91 16.27
N ILE A 70 18.66 3.40 15.06
CA ILE A 70 17.37 3.49 14.36
C ILE A 70 16.35 2.57 15.03
N ILE A 71 16.75 1.33 15.33
CA ILE A 71 15.89 0.34 15.99
C ILE A 71 15.59 0.74 17.44
N ASP A 72 16.58 1.27 18.15
CA ASP A 72 16.41 1.79 19.51
C ASP A 72 15.33 2.88 19.56
N LYS A 73 15.36 3.83 18.62
CA LYS A 73 14.34 4.87 18.49
C LYS A 73 12.94 4.31 18.25
N ILE A 74 12.78 3.26 17.44
CA ILE A 74 11.48 2.61 17.21
C ILE A 74 10.89 2.08 18.52
N PHE A 75 11.70 1.38 19.32
CA PHE A 75 11.26 0.89 20.63
C PHE A 75 10.94 2.03 21.61
N HIS A 76 11.75 3.08 21.60
CA HIS A 76 11.55 4.25 22.45
C HIS A 76 10.25 4.99 22.14
N GLU A 77 9.95 5.23 20.85
CA GLU A 77 8.70 5.88 20.45
C GLU A 77 7.49 5.02 20.82
N ARG A 78 7.55 3.70 20.58
CA ARG A 78 6.51 2.78 21.07
C ARG A 78 6.33 2.90 22.58
N ASP A 79 7.39 2.75 23.37
CA ASP A 79 7.34 2.69 24.82
C ASP A 79 6.84 4.03 25.43
N LYS A 80 7.23 5.17 24.84
CA LYS A 80 6.68 6.49 25.20
C LYS A 80 5.17 6.59 24.97
N HIS A 81 4.69 6.08 23.84
CA HIS A 81 3.26 6.10 23.53
C HIS A 81 2.44 5.20 24.49
N TYR A 82 3.01 4.09 24.98
CA TYR A 82 2.38 3.25 26.01
C TYR A 82 2.43 3.85 27.42
N ALA A 83 3.48 4.62 27.74
CA ALA A 83 3.75 5.09 29.09
C ALA A 83 3.05 6.40 29.47
N HIS A 84 2.43 7.12 28.52
CA HIS A 84 2.00 8.48 28.77
C HIS A 84 0.55 8.81 28.37
N ASP A 85 -0.23 9.08 29.42
CA ASP A 85 -1.31 10.08 29.51
C ASP A 85 -0.69 11.52 29.50
N ASP A 86 0.39 11.75 28.73
CA ASP A 86 1.09 13.05 28.70
C ASP A 86 0.28 14.04 27.88
N LYS A 87 -0.46 14.87 28.62
CA LYS A 87 -1.08 16.12 28.17
C LYS A 87 -0.08 17.13 27.55
N SER A 88 1.20 16.77 27.43
CA SER A 88 2.30 17.63 26.95
C SER A 88 3.03 17.10 25.71
N TYR A 89 2.69 15.91 25.18
CA TYR A 89 3.30 15.42 23.93
C TYR A 89 2.84 16.29 22.77
N LYS A 90 3.67 17.29 22.44
CA LYS A 90 3.59 17.98 21.17
C LYS A 90 4.27 17.05 20.16
N ALA A 91 3.48 16.20 19.51
CA ALA A 91 3.91 15.57 18.28
C ALA A 91 4.55 16.67 17.44
N ASP A 92 5.83 16.50 17.06
CA ASP A 92 6.52 17.45 16.20
C ASP A 92 5.56 17.82 15.08
N SER A 93 5.18 19.09 15.05
CA SER A 93 3.93 19.52 14.44
C SER A 93 3.81 18.97 13.02
N ILE A 94 2.59 18.62 12.63
CA ILE A 94 2.15 18.27 11.26
C ILE A 94 2.81 19.15 10.17
N ALA A 95 3.26 20.36 10.54
CA ALA A 95 4.07 21.27 9.74
C ALA A 95 5.24 20.63 8.96
N ASP A 96 5.82 19.52 9.44
CA ASP A 96 6.91 18.82 8.73
C ASP A 96 6.57 17.34 8.42
N LEU A 97 5.32 17.05 7.98
CA LEU A 97 4.88 15.70 7.62
C LEU A 97 5.81 15.00 6.60
N ASP A 98 6.45 15.73 5.69
CA ASP A 98 7.44 15.18 4.75
C ASP A 98 8.66 14.58 5.47
N LYS A 99 9.20 15.29 6.48
CA LYS A 99 10.35 14.79 7.25
C LYS A 99 9.98 13.56 8.07
N LEU A 100 8.75 13.53 8.58
CA LEU A 100 8.22 12.37 9.32
C LEU A 100 8.09 11.16 8.39
N ILE A 101 7.49 11.32 7.21
CA ILE A 101 7.40 10.26 6.20
C ILE A 101 8.78 9.71 5.86
N ASP A 102 9.77 10.57 5.61
CA ASP A 102 11.15 10.16 5.31
C ASP A 102 11.82 9.43 6.48
N LEU A 103 11.55 9.84 7.73
CA LEU A 103 12.03 9.16 8.91
C LEU A 103 11.43 7.75 9.02
N LEU A 104 10.11 7.61 8.88
CA LEU A 104 9.43 6.32 8.98
C LEU A 104 9.87 5.36 7.88
N ARG A 105 10.08 5.87 6.65
CA ARG A 105 10.64 5.08 5.55
C ARG A 105 12.02 4.50 5.90
N LYS A 106 12.93 5.36 6.39
CA LYS A 106 14.28 4.93 6.81
C LYS A 106 14.22 3.90 7.94
N GLN A 107 13.31 4.10 8.90
CA GLN A 107 13.10 3.15 10.00
C GLN A 107 12.60 1.80 9.48
N LEU A 108 11.59 1.79 8.60
CA LEU A 108 11.01 0.57 8.06
C LEU A 108 12.00 -0.23 7.20
N GLU A 109 12.80 0.47 6.38
CA GLU A 109 13.87 -0.16 5.61
C GLU A 109 14.93 -0.79 6.51
N GLU A 110 15.30 -0.13 7.62
CA GLU A 110 16.25 -0.71 8.57
C GLU A 110 15.65 -1.93 9.30
N VAL A 111 14.36 -1.91 9.65
CA VAL A 111 13.65 -3.08 10.20
C VAL A 111 13.70 -4.24 9.20
N LYS A 112 13.36 -3.99 7.93
CA LYS A 112 13.42 -5.01 6.87
C LYS A 112 14.82 -5.60 6.74
N LYS A 113 15.84 -4.73 6.74
CA LYS A 113 17.25 -5.13 6.59
C LYS A 113 17.75 -5.97 7.76
N VAL A 114 17.45 -5.55 9.00
CA VAL A 114 17.84 -6.29 10.21
C VAL A 114 17.09 -7.62 10.29
N CYS A 115 15.82 -7.65 9.92
CA CYS A 115 14.97 -8.85 9.95
C CYS A 115 15.00 -9.67 8.66
N LYS A 116 15.95 -9.43 7.74
CA LYS A 116 15.98 -10.05 6.39
C LYS A 116 15.90 -11.58 6.41
N ASP A 117 16.53 -12.22 7.40
CA ASP A 117 16.61 -13.68 7.51
C ASP A 117 15.32 -14.29 8.08
N ALA A 118 14.48 -13.45 8.72
CA ALA A 118 13.20 -13.84 9.29
C ALA A 118 12.00 -13.52 8.36
N LEU A 119 12.25 -12.74 7.30
CA LEU A 119 11.26 -12.28 6.32
C LEU A 119 11.39 -13.03 4.98
N PRO A 120 10.33 -13.08 4.15
CA PRO A 120 10.41 -13.62 2.80
C PRO A 120 11.39 -12.81 1.94
N SER A 121 12.31 -13.48 1.24
CA SER A 121 13.33 -12.84 0.41
C SER A 121 12.77 -12.06 -0.78
N VAL A 122 11.58 -12.42 -1.24
CA VAL A 122 10.88 -11.78 -2.36
C VAL A 122 10.18 -10.47 -1.96
N LEU A 123 10.06 -10.18 -0.66
CA LEU A 123 9.30 -9.05 -0.14
C LEU A 123 9.95 -7.70 -0.46
N THR A 124 9.17 -6.77 -1.01
CA THR A 124 9.55 -5.39 -1.32
C THR A 124 8.68 -4.38 -0.57
N LEU A 125 9.19 -3.16 -0.35
CA LEU A 125 8.46 -2.07 0.32
C LEU A 125 8.05 -1.02 -0.71
N ASP A 126 7.09 -1.36 -1.55
CA ASP A 126 6.70 -0.50 -2.69
C ASP A 126 5.64 0.52 -2.27
N TYR A 127 6.07 1.73 -1.90
CA TYR A 127 5.19 2.79 -1.42
C TYR A 127 4.23 3.29 -2.50
N VAL A 128 2.93 3.35 -2.17
CA VAL A 128 1.89 3.90 -3.05
C VAL A 128 1.09 4.95 -2.28
N PRO A 129 0.93 6.18 -2.78
CA PRO A 129 0.22 7.23 -2.06
C PRO A 129 -1.29 6.97 -2.13
N HIS A 130 -1.81 6.12 -1.25
CA HIS A 130 -3.22 5.76 -1.20
C HIS A 130 -3.69 5.42 0.21
N ASP A 131 -4.85 5.99 0.56
CA ASP A 131 -5.63 5.65 1.72
C ASP A 131 -7.07 5.35 1.29
N ILE A 132 -7.57 4.18 1.68
CA ILE A 132 -8.90 3.68 1.28
C ILE A 132 -10.01 4.62 1.77
N GLU A 133 -9.95 5.11 3.00
CA GLU A 133 -11.01 5.93 3.58
C GLU A 133 -10.96 7.36 3.03
N TYR A 134 -9.78 7.98 3.03
CA TYR A 134 -9.63 9.35 2.56
C TYR A 134 -9.84 9.49 1.06
N PHE A 135 -9.51 8.45 0.28
CA PHE A 135 -9.83 8.44 -1.15
C PHE A 135 -11.33 8.57 -1.39
N ARG A 136 -12.13 7.80 -0.65
CA ARG A 136 -13.59 7.85 -0.76
C ARG A 136 -14.15 9.17 -0.27
N TYR A 137 -13.62 9.68 0.85
CA TYR A 137 -14.03 10.96 1.42
C TYR A 137 -13.82 12.11 0.43
N ILE A 138 -12.60 12.25 -0.11
CA ILE A 138 -12.26 13.34 -1.04
C ILE A 138 -13.12 13.32 -2.30
N ASN A 139 -13.37 12.11 -2.83
CA ASN A 139 -14.09 11.94 -4.08
C ASN A 139 -15.61 11.80 -3.87
N ASN A 140 -16.12 12.04 -2.66
CA ASN A 140 -17.55 11.96 -2.30
C ASN A 140 -18.22 10.64 -2.73
N ILE A 141 -17.52 9.53 -2.50
CA ILE A 141 -17.94 8.21 -2.99
C ILE A 141 -18.89 7.58 -1.97
N SER A 142 -20.15 7.39 -2.36
CA SER A 142 -21.10 6.57 -1.58
C SER A 142 -20.82 5.07 -1.75
N VAL A 143 -21.39 4.25 -0.87
CA VAL A 143 -21.28 2.78 -0.98
C VAL A 143 -21.81 2.28 -2.33
N GLU A 144 -22.94 2.82 -2.79
CA GLU A 144 -23.54 2.47 -4.09
C GLU A 144 -22.62 2.86 -5.26
N MET A 145 -22.00 4.04 -5.20
CA MET A 145 -21.03 4.47 -6.22
C MET A 145 -19.78 3.59 -6.23
N ASP A 146 -19.24 3.25 -5.05
CA ASP A 146 -18.07 2.38 -4.91
C ASP A 146 -18.33 1.00 -5.55
N GLN A 147 -19.50 0.41 -5.25
CA GLN A 147 -19.95 -0.85 -5.85
C GLN A 147 -20.08 -0.74 -7.38
N LYS A 148 -20.75 0.30 -7.88
CA LYS A 148 -20.92 0.50 -9.32
C LYS A 148 -19.58 0.62 -10.05
N ILE A 149 -18.64 1.41 -9.52
CA ILE A 149 -17.29 1.58 -10.09
C ILE A 149 -16.55 0.24 -10.13
N ARG A 150 -16.67 -0.55 -9.05
CA ARG A 150 -16.08 -1.89 -8.97
C ARG A 150 -16.68 -2.85 -10.00
N GLU A 151 -18.00 -2.85 -10.15
CA GLU A 151 -18.70 -3.70 -11.11
C GLU A 151 -18.35 -3.36 -12.56
N GLU A 152 -18.33 -2.07 -12.92
CA GLU A 152 -17.87 -1.57 -14.22
C GLU A 152 -16.48 -2.13 -14.54
N LYS A 153 -15.54 -1.98 -13.59
CA LYS A 153 -14.18 -2.50 -13.75
C LYS A 153 -14.13 -4.02 -13.83
N LYS A 154 -14.98 -4.76 -13.13
CA LYS A 154 -15.02 -6.23 -13.23
C LYS A 154 -15.39 -6.69 -14.64
N CYS A 155 -16.37 -6.04 -15.26
CA CYS A 155 -16.82 -6.36 -16.62
C CYS A 155 -15.73 -6.13 -17.68
N ASP A 156 -14.97 -5.04 -17.57
CA ASP A 156 -13.87 -4.70 -18.50
C ASP A 156 -12.73 -5.75 -18.50
N PHE A 157 -12.47 -6.38 -17.35
CA PHE A 157 -11.47 -7.45 -17.23
C PHE A 157 -12.00 -8.80 -17.76
N LEU A 158 -13.27 -9.14 -17.50
CA LEU A 158 -13.85 -10.41 -17.93
C LEU A 158 -14.04 -10.48 -19.45
N HIS A 159 -14.48 -9.39 -20.10
CA HIS A 159 -14.67 -9.35 -21.56
C HIS A 159 -13.38 -9.47 -22.38
N LYS A 160 -12.20 -9.30 -21.75
CA LYS A 160 -10.90 -9.45 -22.42
C LYS A 160 -10.28 -10.84 -22.30
N ASN A 161 -10.72 -11.64 -21.32
CA ASN A 161 -10.15 -12.96 -21.02
C ASN A 161 -11.10 -14.12 -21.40
N THR A 162 -12.21 -13.85 -22.09
CA THR A 162 -13.17 -14.87 -22.58
C THR A 162 -12.75 -15.50 -23.93
N SER A 163 -11.47 -15.83 -24.10
CA SER A 163 -11.13 -17.00 -24.91
C SER A 163 -11.05 -18.18 -23.94
N GLU A 164 -12.02 -19.09 -24.00
CA GLU A 164 -12.25 -20.22 -23.08
C GLU A 164 -11.14 -21.30 -23.07
N GLU A 165 -9.93 -21.00 -23.54
CA GLU A 165 -8.85 -21.97 -23.63
C GLU A 165 -7.74 -21.60 -22.63
N GLU A 166 -7.41 -22.57 -21.78
CA GLU A 166 -6.26 -22.60 -20.87
C GLU A 166 -6.40 -21.91 -19.50
N CYS A 167 -7.41 -22.29 -18.71
CA CYS A 167 -7.20 -22.37 -17.25
C CYS A 167 -6.42 -23.66 -16.92
N VAL A 168 -5.14 -23.68 -17.31
CA VAL A 168 -4.14 -24.58 -16.73
C VAL A 168 -4.11 -24.33 -15.22
N ASP A 169 -4.04 -25.37 -14.38
CA ASP A 169 -3.94 -25.38 -12.91
C ASP A 169 -3.30 -24.13 -12.26
N PHE A 170 -4.02 -23.01 -12.28
CA PHE A 170 -3.65 -21.77 -11.63
C PHE A 170 -4.38 -21.80 -10.28
N PRO A 171 -3.68 -21.64 -9.14
CA PRO A 171 -4.32 -21.72 -7.83
C PRO A 171 -5.53 -20.77 -7.81
N ARG A 172 -6.74 -21.26 -7.53
CA ARG A 172 -8.00 -20.48 -7.54
C ARG A 172 -7.88 -19.11 -6.88
N LEU A 173 -7.08 -19.01 -5.81
CA LEU A 173 -6.76 -17.76 -5.14
C LEU A 173 -6.14 -16.73 -6.11
N LYS A 174 -5.16 -17.11 -6.94
CA LYS A 174 -4.48 -16.23 -7.91
C LYS A 174 -5.47 -15.62 -8.91
N ILE A 175 -6.54 -16.34 -9.26
CA ILE A 175 -7.61 -15.86 -10.15
C ILE A 175 -8.55 -14.88 -9.42
N GLU A 176 -9.00 -15.22 -8.21
CA GLU A 176 -9.86 -14.35 -7.40
C GLU A 176 -9.19 -13.02 -7.04
N LEU A 177 -7.88 -13.06 -6.77
CA LEU A 177 -7.07 -11.89 -6.46
C LEU A 177 -6.89 -10.96 -7.67
N THR A 178 -6.70 -11.53 -8.85
CA THR A 178 -6.62 -10.79 -10.13
C THR A 178 -7.97 -10.13 -10.46
N LEU A 179 -9.07 -10.79 -10.11
CA LEU A 179 -10.44 -10.35 -10.38
C LEU A 179 -11.03 -9.43 -9.29
N MET A 180 -10.29 -9.11 -8.22
CA MET A 180 -10.79 -8.19 -7.19
C MET A 180 -11.04 -6.80 -7.80
N PRO A 181 -12.29 -6.35 -7.91
CA PRO A 181 -12.56 -5.05 -8.47
C PRO A 181 -12.11 -3.98 -7.49
N CYS A 182 -11.17 -3.14 -7.90
CA CYS A 182 -10.56 -2.11 -7.06
C CYS A 182 -10.87 -0.72 -7.62
N ILE A 183 -11.05 0.26 -6.73
CA ILE A 183 -11.50 1.59 -7.15
C ILE A 183 -10.44 2.31 -7.99
N ASN A 184 -9.17 2.05 -7.70
CA ASN A 184 -8.02 2.46 -8.48
C ASN A 184 -6.87 1.44 -8.31
N ILE A 185 -5.80 1.65 -9.05
CA ILE A 185 -4.64 0.78 -9.15
C ILE A 185 -3.77 0.80 -7.88
N TYR A 186 -3.76 1.90 -7.12
CA TYR A 186 -3.09 1.92 -5.82
C TYR A 186 -3.80 1.02 -4.80
N GLU A 187 -5.14 1.07 -4.75
CA GLU A 187 -5.94 0.14 -3.93
C GLU A 187 -5.72 -1.31 -4.38
N ARG A 188 -5.61 -1.54 -5.69
CA ARG A 188 -5.31 -2.87 -6.25
C ARG A 188 -3.97 -3.39 -5.74
N ILE A 189 -2.89 -2.61 -5.80
CA ILE A 189 -1.57 -3.04 -5.32
C ILE A 189 -1.64 -3.40 -3.84
N GLN A 190 -2.22 -2.55 -2.99
CA GLN A 190 -2.34 -2.83 -1.55
C GLN A 190 -3.15 -4.10 -1.26
N ARG A 191 -4.27 -4.31 -1.98
CA ARG A 191 -5.09 -5.52 -1.83
C ARG A 191 -4.40 -6.78 -2.34
N LEU A 192 -3.68 -6.70 -3.46
CA LEU A 192 -2.89 -7.81 -3.99
C LEU A 192 -1.74 -8.18 -3.03
N GLN A 193 -1.12 -7.20 -2.37
CA GLN A 193 -0.11 -7.45 -1.34
C GLN A 193 -0.70 -8.23 -0.16
N ASP A 194 -1.84 -7.80 0.40
CA ASP A 194 -2.53 -8.52 1.49
C ASP A 194 -2.91 -9.94 1.08
N ALA A 195 -3.44 -10.04 -0.11
CA ALA A 195 -3.86 -11.28 -0.72
C ALA A 195 -2.72 -12.29 -0.89
N CYS A 196 -1.55 -11.85 -1.37
CA CYS A 196 -0.35 -12.68 -1.43
C CYS A 196 0.03 -13.15 -0.03
N ILE A 197 0.01 -12.27 0.98
CA ILE A 197 0.34 -12.62 2.37
C ILE A 197 -0.60 -13.70 2.89
N ILE A 198 -1.91 -13.51 2.75
CA ILE A 198 -2.93 -14.48 3.18
C ILE A 198 -2.73 -15.80 2.45
N SER A 199 -2.54 -15.78 1.13
CA SER A 199 -2.27 -16.97 0.32
C SER A 199 -1.09 -17.74 0.84
N ASN A 200 0.05 -17.07 1.02
CA ASN A 200 1.30 -17.71 1.43
C ASN A 200 1.21 -18.27 2.86
N ILE A 201 0.47 -17.60 3.75
CA ILE A 201 0.14 -18.13 5.09
C ILE A 201 -0.72 -19.41 4.95
N CYS A 202 -1.68 -19.47 4.05
CA CYS A 202 -2.59 -20.61 3.92
C CYS A 202 -2.03 -21.78 3.11
N THR A 203 -1.14 -21.54 2.13
CA THR A 203 -0.75 -22.51 1.10
C THR A 203 0.74 -22.84 1.07
N ASP A 204 1.54 -22.28 1.99
CA ASP A 204 3.02 -22.39 2.03
C ASP A 204 3.71 -21.98 0.70
N GLU A 205 3.00 -21.21 -0.14
CA GLU A 205 3.52 -20.56 -1.33
C GLU A 205 4.42 -19.37 -0.98
N ASN A 206 5.15 -18.84 -1.97
CA ASN A 206 6.04 -17.70 -1.80
C ASN A 206 5.83 -16.62 -2.87
N MET A 207 4.56 -16.27 -3.10
CA MET A 207 4.16 -15.29 -4.11
C MET A 207 4.30 -13.86 -3.60
N TRP A 208 4.68 -12.92 -4.47
CA TRP A 208 4.67 -11.50 -4.15
C TRP A 208 4.31 -10.65 -5.36
N VAL A 209 3.67 -9.50 -5.10
CA VAL A 209 3.36 -8.48 -6.10
C VAL A 209 4.27 -7.27 -5.88
N LYS A 210 4.94 -6.85 -6.95
CA LYS A 210 5.69 -5.59 -6.99
C LYS A 210 5.23 -4.77 -8.21
N PRO A 211 5.01 -3.45 -8.06
CA PRO A 211 4.79 -2.59 -9.20
C PRO A 211 6.05 -2.53 -10.06
N VAL A 212 5.87 -2.32 -11.36
CA VAL A 212 6.99 -2.07 -12.28
C VAL A 212 7.69 -0.75 -11.92
N PRO A 213 9.01 -0.60 -12.17
CA PRO A 213 9.72 0.66 -11.94
C PRO A 213 9.01 1.89 -12.54
N ASP A 214 9.11 3.02 -11.85
CA ASP A 214 8.50 4.31 -12.19
C ASP A 214 6.97 4.28 -12.32
N PHE A 215 6.31 3.22 -11.85
CA PHE A 215 4.86 3.05 -11.96
C PHE A 215 4.08 4.24 -11.38
N VAL A 216 4.45 4.67 -10.17
CA VAL A 216 3.80 5.80 -9.48
C VAL A 216 3.97 7.08 -10.31
N GLU A 217 5.18 7.37 -10.78
CA GLU A 217 5.47 8.57 -11.58
C GLU A 217 4.68 8.60 -12.89
N ARG A 218 4.60 7.46 -13.59
CA ARG A 218 3.83 7.33 -14.82
C ARG A 218 2.33 7.54 -14.58
N LEU A 219 1.79 6.96 -13.51
CA LEU A 219 0.38 7.09 -13.20
C LEU A 219 0.01 8.52 -12.81
N GLU A 220 0.84 9.17 -12.00
CA GLU A 220 0.66 10.58 -11.64
C GLU A 220 0.74 11.48 -12.87
N TYR A 221 1.71 11.25 -13.77
CA TYR A 221 1.79 11.97 -15.04
C TYR A 221 0.49 11.86 -15.86
N LEU A 222 -0.08 10.65 -15.97
CA LEU A 222 -1.33 10.45 -16.71
C LEU A 222 -2.52 11.20 -16.09
N ARG A 223 -2.59 11.25 -14.76
CA ARG A 223 -3.63 12.00 -14.03
C ARG A 223 -3.45 13.51 -14.16
N GLU A 224 -2.22 14.01 -14.04
CA GLU A 224 -1.90 15.44 -14.23
C GLU A 224 -2.22 15.93 -15.64
N LYS A 225 -1.99 15.08 -16.65
CA LYS A 225 -2.37 15.36 -18.04
C LYS A 225 -3.85 15.16 -18.33
N GLN A 226 -4.67 14.82 -17.33
CA GLN A 226 -6.09 14.55 -17.46
C GLN A 226 -6.38 13.51 -18.56
N ILE A 227 -5.49 12.54 -18.73
CA ILE A 227 -5.68 11.40 -19.64
C ILE A 227 -6.55 10.36 -18.95
N ILE A 228 -6.34 10.17 -17.64
CA ILE A 228 -7.18 9.35 -16.77
C ILE A 228 -7.68 10.14 -15.56
N ASP A 229 -8.83 9.74 -15.03
CA ASP A 229 -9.39 10.26 -13.78
C ASP A 229 -8.76 9.60 -12.54
N CYS A 230 -9.24 9.98 -11.36
CA CYS A 230 -8.77 9.42 -10.08
C CYS A 230 -9.16 7.95 -9.86
N PHE A 231 -10.04 7.41 -10.71
CA PHE A 231 -10.46 6.02 -10.76
C PHE A 231 -9.74 5.25 -11.87
N ASP A 232 -8.70 5.83 -12.47
CA ASP A 232 -7.95 5.27 -13.61
C ASP A 232 -8.81 5.00 -14.85
N ARG A 233 -9.95 5.68 -14.98
CA ARG A 233 -10.77 5.67 -16.19
C ARG A 233 -10.25 6.70 -17.17
N PRO A 234 -10.23 6.42 -18.48
CA PRO A 234 -9.85 7.42 -19.47
C PRO A 234 -10.82 8.61 -19.47
N ILE A 235 -10.30 9.81 -19.68
CA ILE A 235 -11.09 11.02 -19.87
C ILE A 235 -11.23 11.25 -21.38
N GLU A 236 -12.41 10.94 -21.93
CA GLU A 236 -12.66 10.91 -23.39
C GLU A 236 -12.29 12.21 -24.12
N ALA A 237 -12.49 13.36 -23.48
CA ALA A 237 -12.20 14.68 -24.07
C ALA A 237 -10.72 14.90 -24.42
N HIS A 238 -9.81 14.13 -23.83
CA HIS A 238 -8.36 14.27 -24.03
C HIS A 238 -7.74 13.08 -24.79
N LEU A 239 -8.55 12.13 -25.24
CA LEU A 239 -8.11 11.07 -26.13
C LEU A 239 -7.98 11.66 -27.55
N PRO A 240 -6.80 11.68 -28.18
CA PRO A 240 -6.66 12.12 -29.56
C PRO A 240 -7.51 11.22 -30.46
N ASN A 241 -8.59 11.78 -31.02
CA ASN A 241 -9.48 11.19 -32.02
C ASN A 241 -9.81 9.69 -31.83
N GLY A 242 -10.61 9.34 -30.82
CA GLY A 242 -11.36 8.08 -30.79
C GLY A 242 -10.54 6.78 -30.80
N ASP A 243 -9.24 6.86 -30.49
CA ASP A 243 -8.35 5.73 -30.69
C ASP A 243 -8.43 4.76 -29.51
N ILE A 244 -9.35 3.79 -29.62
CA ILE A 244 -9.43 2.57 -28.81
C ILE A 244 -8.04 1.90 -28.70
N LEU A 245 -7.15 2.13 -29.66
CA LEU A 245 -5.76 1.67 -29.66
C LEU A 245 -4.88 2.35 -28.60
N GLN A 246 -5.06 3.64 -28.31
CA GLN A 246 -4.35 4.31 -27.21
C GLN A 246 -4.90 3.87 -25.85
N TYR A 247 -6.21 3.67 -25.73
CA TYR A 247 -6.85 3.06 -24.56
C TYR A 247 -6.34 1.62 -24.33
N LYS A 248 -6.23 0.81 -25.39
CA LYS A 248 -5.63 -0.53 -25.33
C LYS A 248 -4.17 -0.47 -24.94
N LYS A 249 -3.38 0.47 -25.47
CA LYS A 249 -1.97 0.66 -25.07
C LYS A 249 -1.82 1.11 -23.62
N LEU A 250 -2.71 1.98 -23.13
CA LEU A 250 -2.72 2.46 -21.75
C LEU A 250 -3.11 1.36 -20.77
N LEU A 251 -4.14 0.56 -21.11
CA LEU A 251 -4.53 -0.60 -20.33
C LEU A 251 -3.52 -1.73 -20.42
N ASP A 252 -2.91 -1.98 -21.58
CA ASP A 252 -1.77 -2.90 -21.70
C ASP A 252 -0.59 -2.38 -20.88
N LEU A 253 -0.36 -1.06 -20.82
CA LEU A 253 0.67 -0.49 -19.95
C LEU A 253 0.32 -0.78 -18.50
N LEU A 254 -0.89 -0.45 -18.04
CA LEU A 254 -1.35 -0.69 -16.66
C LEU A 254 -1.30 -2.19 -16.31
N GLN A 255 -1.71 -3.09 -17.21
CA GLN A 255 -1.67 -4.55 -17.03
C GLN A 255 -0.25 -5.13 -17.09
N ARG A 256 0.66 -4.57 -17.91
CA ARG A 256 2.08 -4.97 -17.93
C ARG A 256 2.87 -4.37 -16.77
N LEU A 257 2.38 -3.27 -16.20
CA LEU A 257 2.92 -2.63 -15.01
C LEU A 257 2.58 -3.41 -13.72
N GLU A 258 1.72 -4.44 -13.79
CA GLU A 258 1.06 -5.04 -12.63
C GLU A 258 1.87 -6.15 -11.92
N LEU A 259 2.67 -6.98 -12.58
CA LEU A 259 3.30 -8.13 -11.90
C LEU A 259 4.61 -8.59 -12.57
N CYS A 260 5.76 -8.21 -12.01
CA CYS A 260 6.97 -9.00 -12.19
C CYS A 260 6.94 -10.19 -11.23
N GLN A 261 6.49 -11.35 -11.70
CA GLN A 261 6.67 -12.61 -11.00
C GLN A 261 8.17 -12.98 -11.10
N ASN A 262 8.83 -13.14 -9.95
CA ASN A 262 10.15 -13.78 -9.88
C ASN A 262 9.95 -15.28 -9.73
#